data_AF-A0A958ZLU3-F1
#
_entry.id   AF-A0A958ZLU3-F1
#
_cell.length_a   1.000
_cell.length_b   1.000
_cell.length_c   1.000
_cell.angle_alpha   90.00
_cell.angle_beta   90.00
_cell.angle_gamma   90.00
#
_symmetry.space_group_name_H-M   'P 1'
#
loop_
_entity.id
_entity.type
_entity.pdbx_description
1 polymer ?
#
loop_
_entity_poly.entity_id
_entity_poly.type
_entity_poly.pdbx_seq_one_letter_code
_entity_poly.pdbx_strand_id
1 'polypeptide(L)'
;MNTLKQLKRLQKAHGLIKQQKTGTPAEFARKLYISERQLYNMLDKLKDFDAPINFNRNTKTYYYEHKFELLINVSVQVLVMDELRNVYGGYTFFNKNFDTARLMQWVKLY
;
A
#
# COMPACT_ATOMS: atom_id res chain seq x y z
N MET A 1 8.32 14.48 -10.42
CA MET A 1 7.72 14.27 -9.07
C MET A 1 7.84 12.80 -8.71
N ASN A 2 8.24 12.45 -7.49
CA ASN A 2 8.35 11.04 -7.07
C ASN A 2 6.94 10.43 -6.94
N THR A 3 6.60 9.50 -7.81
CA THR A 3 5.28 8.84 -7.90
C THR A 3 4.87 8.17 -6.58
N LEU A 4 5.80 7.50 -5.91
CA LEU A 4 5.57 6.88 -4.60
C LEU A 4 5.11 7.87 -3.52
N LYS A 5 5.64 9.10 -3.52
CA LYS A 5 5.23 10.13 -2.56
C LYS A 5 3.79 10.59 -2.83
N GLN A 6 3.37 10.63 -4.10
CA GLN A 6 2.00 10.98 -4.44
C GLN A 6 1.01 9.90 -4.01
N LEU A 7 1.33 8.62 -4.20
CA LEU A 7 0.49 7.51 -3.74
C LEU A 7 0.28 7.55 -2.23
N LYS A 8 1.34 7.75 -1.45
CA LYS A 8 1.24 7.92 0.03
C LYS A 8 0.36 9.10 0.42
N ARG A 9 0.48 10.23 -0.28
CA ARG A 9 -0.37 11.41 -0.05
C ARG A 9 -1.83 11.14 -0.39
N LEU A 10 -2.10 10.42 -1.47
CA LEU A 10 -3.45 10.04 -1.88
C LEU A 10 -4.12 9.17 -0.80
N GLN A 11 -3.40 8.16 -0.30
CA GLN A 11 -3.87 7.32 0.81
C GLN A 11 -4.14 8.14 2.08
N LYS A 12 -3.23 9.06 2.44
CA LYS A 12 -3.41 9.96 3.60
C LYS A 12 -4.63 10.87 3.42
N ALA A 13 -4.82 11.45 2.24
CA ALA A 13 -5.97 12.29 1.93
C ALA A 13 -7.27 11.52 2.02
N HIS A 14 -7.33 10.31 1.47
CA HIS A 14 -8.49 9.44 1.57
C HIS A 14 -8.91 9.22 3.03
N GLY A 15 -7.95 8.88 3.91
CA GLY A 15 -8.21 8.74 5.34
C GLY A 15 -8.72 10.01 6.01
N LEU A 16 -8.16 11.18 5.67
CA LEU A 16 -8.59 12.47 6.22
C LEU A 16 -10.01 12.86 5.77
N ILE A 17 -10.37 12.63 4.51
CA ILE A 17 -11.71 12.89 3.97
C ILE A 17 -12.73 11.95 4.62
N LYS A 18 -12.39 10.67 4.76
CA LYS A 18 -13.25 9.67 5.40
C LYS A 18 -13.55 10.01 6.86
N GLN A 19 -12.55 10.53 7.58
CA GLN A 19 -12.70 10.99 8.95
C GLN A 19 -13.30 12.40 9.06
N GLN A 20 -13.52 13.10 7.93
CA GLN A 20 -13.93 14.51 7.88
C GLN A 20 -13.00 15.43 8.69
N LYS A 21 -11.70 15.13 8.71
CA LYS A 21 -10.66 15.88 9.42
C LYS A 21 -9.75 16.67 8.49
N THR A 22 -10.22 17.06 7.31
CA THR A 22 -9.39 17.80 6.35
C THR A 22 -9.12 19.23 6.82
N GLY A 23 -10.13 19.89 7.40
CA GLY A 23 -10.09 21.33 7.63
C GLY A 23 -10.30 22.10 6.33
N THR A 24 -9.97 23.40 6.35
CA THR A 24 -10.03 24.27 5.16
C THR A 24 -9.11 23.75 4.04
N PRO A 25 -9.32 24.13 2.76
CA PRO A 25 -8.43 23.72 1.67
C PRO A 25 -6.96 24.04 1.96
N ALA A 26 -6.68 25.20 2.54
CA ALA A 26 -5.34 25.59 3.00
C ALA A 26 -4.77 24.63 4.06
N GLU A 27 -5.55 24.29 5.09
CA GLU A 27 -5.15 23.35 6.13
C GLU A 27 -4.93 21.94 5.58
N PHE A 28 -5.79 21.51 4.66
CA PHE A 28 -5.69 20.20 4.05
C PHE A 28 -4.42 20.08 3.20
N ALA A 29 -4.11 21.10 2.42
CA ALA A 29 -2.88 21.19 1.64
C ALA A 29 -1.64 21.14 2.56
N ARG A 30 -1.65 21.89 3.67
CA ARG A 30 -0.59 21.84 4.70
C ARG A 30 -0.43 20.45 5.31
N LYS A 31 -1.51 19.76 5.66
CA LYS A 31 -1.48 18.38 6.21
C LYS A 31 -0.88 17.37 5.24
N LEU A 32 -1.00 17.61 3.94
CA LEU A 32 -0.44 16.76 2.87
C LEU A 32 0.95 17.21 2.40
N TYR A 33 1.46 18.33 2.93
CA TYR A 33 2.72 18.96 2.51
C TYR A 33 2.75 19.25 1.00
N ILE A 34 1.69 19.87 0.49
CA ILE A 34 1.53 20.29 -0.91
C ILE A 34 0.96 21.72 -0.97
N SER A 35 1.01 22.33 -2.15
CA SER A 35 0.30 23.59 -2.39
C SER A 35 -1.20 23.36 -2.57
N GLU A 36 -2.01 24.40 -2.36
CA GLU A 36 -3.46 24.33 -2.60
C GLU A 36 -3.79 23.96 -4.05
N ARG A 37 -3.03 24.48 -5.03
CA ARG A 37 -3.18 24.08 -6.43
C ARG A 37 -2.97 22.57 -6.62
N GLN A 38 -1.96 21.99 -5.98
CA GLN A 38 -1.74 20.54 -6.05
C GLN A 38 -2.83 19.75 -5.34
N LEU A 39 -3.40 20.28 -4.26
CA LEU A 39 -4.55 19.69 -3.61
C LEU A 39 -5.74 19.62 -4.56
N TYR A 40 -6.10 20.72 -5.24
CA TYR A 40 -7.20 20.74 -6.19
C TYR A 40 -6.98 19.74 -7.34
N ASN A 41 -5.78 19.73 -7.93
CA ASN A 41 -5.43 18.73 -8.94
C ASN A 41 -5.56 17.28 -8.42
N MET A 42 -5.30 17.04 -7.15
CA MET A 42 -5.43 15.71 -6.54
C MET A 42 -6.88 15.35 -6.26
N LEU A 43 -7.70 16.32 -5.85
CA LEU A 43 -9.13 16.14 -5.66
C LEU A 43 -9.84 15.88 -7.00
N ASP A 44 -9.45 16.58 -8.06
CA ASP A 44 -10.01 16.34 -9.39
C ASP A 44 -9.64 14.95 -9.90
N LYS A 45 -8.41 14.49 -9.69
CA LYS A 45 -8.04 13.08 -9.97
C LYS A 45 -8.85 12.06 -9.18
N LEU A 46 -9.25 12.38 -7.94
CA LEU A 46 -10.13 11.50 -7.18
C LEU A 46 -11.54 11.48 -7.77
N LYS A 47 -12.05 12.62 -8.26
CA LYS A 47 -13.32 12.67 -8.99
C LYS A 47 -13.26 11.89 -10.30
N ASP A 48 -12.12 11.87 -10.98
CA ASP A 48 -11.92 11.02 -12.18
C ASP A 48 -12.02 9.52 -11.85
N PHE A 49 -11.85 9.13 -10.58
CA PHE A 49 -12.09 7.78 -10.08
C PHE A 49 -13.49 7.60 -9.48
N ASP A 50 -14.44 8.46 -9.88
CA ASP A 50 -15.81 8.50 -9.38
C ASP A 50 -15.91 8.69 -7.86
N ALA A 51 -14.91 9.33 -7.23
CA ALA A 51 -14.99 9.63 -5.81
C ALA A 51 -15.98 10.79 -5.56
N PRO A 52 -17.06 10.59 -4.78
CA PRO A 52 -18.09 11.59 -4.57
C PRO A 52 -17.67 12.58 -3.48
N ILE A 53 -16.66 13.43 -3.77
CA ILE A 53 -16.05 14.34 -2.78
C ILE A 53 -16.70 15.72 -2.84
N ASN A 54 -17.30 16.14 -1.72
CA ASN A 54 -17.87 17.46 -1.55
C ASN A 54 -17.20 18.21 -0.39
N PHE A 55 -17.25 19.54 -0.42
CA PHE A 55 -16.77 20.42 0.66
C PHE A 55 -17.94 21.01 1.42
N ASN A 56 -17.99 20.78 2.74
CA ASN A 56 -18.95 21.42 3.62
C ASN A 56 -18.36 22.74 4.17
N ARG A 57 -19.00 23.87 3.85
CA ARG A 57 -18.56 25.20 4.28
C ARG A 57 -18.79 25.45 5.78
N ASN A 58 -19.80 24.82 6.38
CA ASN A 58 -20.15 25.01 7.78
C ASN A 58 -19.15 24.31 8.70
N THR A 59 -18.84 23.05 8.40
CA THR A 59 -17.86 22.25 9.15
C THR A 59 -16.43 22.42 8.66
N LYS A 60 -16.24 23.17 7.56
CA LYS A 60 -14.96 23.43 6.90
C LYS A 60 -14.18 22.15 6.65
N THR A 61 -14.82 21.16 6.04
CA THR A 61 -14.20 19.86 5.81
C THR A 61 -14.70 19.20 4.52
N TYR A 62 -13.85 18.40 3.91
CA TYR A 62 -14.21 17.53 2.80
C TYR A 62 -14.77 16.22 3.34
N TYR A 63 -15.77 15.69 2.64
CA TYR A 63 -16.45 14.44 2.96
C TYR A 63 -16.83 13.69 1.68
N TYR A 64 -17.08 12.39 1.81
CA TYR A 64 -17.69 11.60 0.74
C TYR A 64 -19.21 11.61 0.89
N GLU A 65 -19.92 11.92 -0.19
CA GLU A 65 -21.39 11.91 -0.22
C GLU A 65 -21.96 10.49 -0.15
N HIS A 66 -21.24 9.53 -0.74
CA HIS A 66 -21.56 8.10 -0.67
C HIS A 66 -20.36 7.29 -0.18
N LYS A 67 -20.59 6.02 0.18
CA LYS A 67 -19.52 5.13 0.64
C LYS A 67 -18.51 4.93 -0.48
N PHE A 68 -17.28 5.39 -0.26
CA PHE A 68 -16.17 5.27 -1.18
C PHE A 68 -14.95 4.72 -0.43
N GLU A 69 -14.28 3.73 -1.01
CA GLU A 69 -13.06 3.13 -0.48
C GLU A 69 -11.97 3.16 -1.54
N LEU A 70 -10.81 3.68 -1.18
CA LEU A 70 -9.64 3.72 -2.06
C LEU A 70 -8.58 2.78 -1.52
N LEU A 71 -8.33 1.69 -2.24
CA LEU A 71 -7.29 0.72 -1.91
C LEU A 71 -6.07 0.93 -2.82
N ILE A 72 -4.93 1.22 -2.23
CA ILE A 72 -3.66 1.42 -2.94
C ILE A 72 -2.65 0.42 -2.38
N ASN A 73 -2.32 -0.59 -3.18
CA ASN A 73 -1.31 -1.59 -2.84
C ASN A 73 -0.05 -1.33 -3.66
N VAL A 74 1.08 -1.09 -2.99
CA VAL A 74 2.38 -0.87 -3.62
C VAL A 74 3.36 -1.90 -3.10
N SER A 75 3.82 -2.80 -3.96
CA SER A 75 4.86 -3.79 -3.68
C SER A 75 6.13 -3.45 -4.44
N VAL A 76 7.25 -3.36 -3.73
CA VAL A 76 8.58 -3.19 -4.33
C VAL A 76 9.41 -4.40 -3.92
N GLN A 77 9.90 -5.15 -4.89
CA GLN A 77 10.85 -6.24 -4.69
C GLN A 77 12.20 -5.79 -5.22
N VAL A 78 13.20 -5.69 -4.35
CA VAL A 78 14.58 -5.43 -4.75
C VAL A 78 15.26 -6.78 -4.87
N LEU A 79 15.47 -7.22 -6.10
CA LEU A 79 16.29 -8.40 -6.39
C LEU A 79 17.74 -7.94 -6.46
N VAL A 80 18.52 -8.21 -5.42
CA VAL A 80 19.97 -8.04 -5.49
C VAL A 80 20.52 -9.22 -6.28
N MET A 81 21.13 -8.93 -7.44
CA MET A 81 21.78 -9.94 -8.27
C MET A 81 23.12 -10.36 -7.66
N ASP A 82 23.08 -10.91 -6.44
CA ASP A 82 24.20 -11.62 -5.82
C ASP A 82 23.76 -12.95 -5.19
N GLU A 83 22.45 -13.22 -5.07
CA GLU A 83 21.90 -14.53 -4.66
C GLU A 83 21.56 -15.46 -5.84
N LEU A 84 21.82 -15.05 -7.09
CA LEU A 84 21.88 -15.96 -8.25
C LEU A 84 23.32 -16.37 -8.58
N ARG A 85 24.14 -16.56 -7.54
CA ARG A 85 25.36 -17.39 -7.60
C ARG A 85 25.21 -18.63 -6.72
N ASN A 86 24.08 -19.30 -6.81
CA ASN A 86 24.13 -20.76 -6.69
C ASN A 86 24.80 -21.30 -7.96
N VAL A 87 26.13 -21.34 -7.89
CA VAL A 87 26.93 -22.28 -8.66
C VAL A 87 26.45 -23.68 -8.26
N TYR A 88 25.49 -24.19 -9.02
CA TYR A 88 25.38 -25.63 -9.22
C TYR A 88 26.05 -25.92 -10.58
N GLY A 89 27.32 -26.29 -10.73
CA GLY A 89 28.17 -26.97 -9.76
C GLY A 89 27.39 -28.15 -9.24
N GLY A 90 27.12 -29.15 -10.09
CA GLY A 90 26.19 -30.25 -9.79
C GLY A 90 26.36 -30.85 -8.39
N TYR A 91 25.45 -31.75 -8.03
CA TYR A 91 25.37 -32.40 -6.70
C TYR A 91 24.78 -31.43 -5.65
N THR A 92 23.67 -31.65 -4.93
CA THR A 92 22.81 -32.80 -4.65
C THR A 92 21.70 -32.32 -3.68
N PHE A 93 20.47 -32.83 -3.86
CA PHE A 93 19.46 -33.16 -2.82
C PHE A 93 18.87 -32.05 -1.91
N PHE A 94 17.59 -31.69 -2.13
CA PHE A 94 16.39 -32.20 -1.43
C PHE A 94 16.02 -31.48 -0.11
N ASN A 95 14.98 -30.64 -0.24
CA ASN A 95 13.78 -30.54 0.57
C ASN A 95 13.76 -31.11 2.03
N LYS A 96 13.34 -30.19 2.91
CA LYS A 96 12.40 -30.36 4.04
C LYS A 96 12.92 -30.82 5.41
N ASN A 97 12.55 -29.97 6.36
CA ASN A 97 12.08 -30.24 7.72
C ASN A 97 13.11 -30.25 8.84
N PHE A 98 12.94 -29.20 9.66
CA PHE A 98 13.20 -29.19 11.08
C PHE A 98 12.74 -30.49 11.75
N ASP A 99 13.64 -30.95 12.61
CA ASP A 99 13.42 -31.57 13.90
C ASP A 99 13.03 -33.06 14.03
N THR A 100 13.95 -33.69 14.75
CA THR A 100 13.84 -34.87 15.61
C THR A 100 13.94 -36.24 14.95
N ALA A 101 15.15 -36.77 15.11
CA ALA A 101 15.50 -38.18 15.20
C ALA A 101 14.38 -39.06 15.78
N ARG A 102 13.92 -40.02 14.97
CA ARG A 102 13.43 -41.30 15.48
C ARG A 102 13.78 -42.41 14.48
N LEU A 103 14.89 -43.09 14.78
CA LEU A 103 15.16 -44.44 14.30
C LEU A 103 14.00 -45.34 14.73
N MET A 104 13.29 -45.96 13.78
CA MET A 104 12.74 -47.30 13.98
C MET A 104 12.93 -48.15 12.73
N GLN A 105 13.54 -49.30 12.98
CA GLN A 105 13.97 -50.32 12.06
C GLN A 105 12.78 -51.11 11.49
N TRP A 106 12.96 -51.57 10.26
CA TRP A 106 12.36 -52.74 9.60
C TRP A 106 11.53 -53.72 10.45
N VAL A 107 10.25 -53.89 10.12
CA VAL A 107 9.48 -55.17 10.17
C VAL A 107 8.34 -55.05 9.11
N LYS A 108 8.42 -55.64 7.91
CA LYS A 108 8.09 -57.01 7.44
C LYS A 108 6.59 -57.26 7.15
N LEU A 109 6.34 -58.00 6.06
CA LEU A 109 5.11 -58.73 5.63
C LEU A 109 4.13 -57.86 4.80
N TYR A 110 3.75 -58.20 3.57
CA TYR A 110 3.55 -59.50 2.90
C TYR A 110 3.95 -59.39 1.41
#